data_AF-A0A067MHR6-F1
#
_entry.id   AF-A0A067MHR6-F1
#
_cell.length_a   1.000
_cell.length_b   1.000
_cell.length_c   1.000
_cell.angle_alpha   90.00
_cell.angle_beta   90.00
_cell.angle_gamma   90.00
#
_symmetry.space_group_name_H-M   'P 1'
#
loop_
_entity.id
_entity.type
_entity.pdbx_description
1 polymer ?
#
loop_
_entity_poly.entity_id
_entity_poly.type
_entity_poly.pdbx_seq_one_letter_code
_entity_poly.pdbx_strand_id
1 'polypeptide(L)'
;MESMRSVLSLFRDVSFVSIKDSGQTFLVNITTLGQKPKQEEDEPASAWTAFISLDPSFPICPTPEYVIRNTKALVSRSGVATNIPHHFELPAMATGELIALGGNLLEYPVSYVPRDSDSGSFLSGIPLNVYHCYVITADSNTQRTIMRFSCPTKLADRQPDLHPNVLSKRIQDRWQPRLSVVEGHGWHEAKVSMELKTLERVAL
;
A
#
# COMPACT_ATOMS: atom_id res chain seq x y z
N MET A 1 11.62 -27.15 10.18
CA MET A 1 11.22 -26.21 9.11
C MET A 1 12.00 -24.93 9.35
N GLU A 2 12.96 -24.60 8.49
CA GLU A 2 13.77 -23.39 8.65
C GLU A 2 12.93 -22.14 8.35
N SER A 3 13.19 -21.05 9.07
CA SER A 3 12.48 -19.79 8.88
C SER A 3 12.92 -19.13 7.58
N MET A 4 12.01 -18.55 6.79
CA MET A 4 12.39 -17.77 5.60
C MET A 4 13.37 -16.64 5.95
N ARG A 5 13.33 -16.11 7.18
CA ARG A 5 14.27 -15.08 7.65
C ARG A 5 15.70 -15.61 7.84
N SER A 6 15.87 -16.90 8.16
CA SER A 6 17.20 -17.51 8.29
C SER A 6 17.77 -17.91 6.93
N VAL A 7 16.91 -18.20 5.95
CA VAL A 7 17.31 -18.62 4.61
C VAL A 7 17.57 -17.43 3.69
N LEU A 8 16.76 -16.38 3.77
CA LEU A 8 16.80 -15.24 2.85
C LEU A 8 16.91 -13.91 3.62
N SER A 9 18.01 -13.19 3.39
CA SER A 9 18.27 -11.88 4.01
C SER A 9 17.18 -10.85 3.70
N LEU A 10 16.51 -10.97 2.55
CA LEU A 10 15.38 -10.12 2.14
C LEU A 10 14.20 -10.15 3.13
N PHE A 11 14.02 -11.25 3.86
CA PHE A 11 12.95 -11.40 4.85
C PHE A 11 13.37 -11.00 6.26
N ARG A 12 14.61 -10.55 6.47
CA ARG A 12 15.11 -10.16 7.80
C ARG A 12 14.23 -9.08 8.44
N ASP A 13 13.78 -8.14 7.62
CA ASP A 13 12.94 -6.99 8.02
C ASP A 13 11.42 -7.27 7.91
N VAL A 14 11.12 -8.53 7.58
CA VAL A 14 9.86 -9.28 7.41
C VAL A 14 8.86 -9.42 8.56
N SER A 15 8.15 -8.42 9.06
CA SER A 15 7.30 -8.61 10.28
C SER A 15 5.85 -8.96 10.00
N PHE A 16 5.27 -9.83 10.83
CA PHE A 16 3.83 -10.07 10.88
C PHE A 16 3.18 -9.02 11.76
N VAL A 17 2.16 -8.35 11.24
CA VAL A 17 1.36 -7.37 11.99
C VAL A 17 -0.08 -7.85 12.01
N SER A 18 -0.57 -8.26 13.17
CA SER A 18 -1.98 -8.58 13.38
C SER A 18 -2.71 -7.39 13.98
N ILE A 19 -4.00 -7.32 13.69
CA ILE A 19 -4.90 -6.35 14.31
C ILE A 19 -5.83 -7.12 15.24
N LYS A 20 -5.88 -6.70 16.50
CA LYS A 20 -6.74 -7.31 17.50
C LYS A 20 -8.21 -7.29 17.07
N ASP A 21 -8.90 -8.41 17.30
CA ASP A 21 -10.35 -8.62 17.07
C ASP A 21 -10.85 -8.50 15.62
N SER A 22 -9.98 -8.23 14.63
CA SER A 22 -10.39 -8.14 13.21
C SER A 22 -10.09 -9.38 12.38
N GLY A 23 -9.18 -10.25 12.86
CA GLY A 23 -8.65 -11.39 12.10
C GLY A 23 -7.73 -11.00 10.93
N GLN A 24 -7.46 -9.71 10.72
CA GLN A 24 -6.58 -9.24 9.66
C GLN A 24 -5.11 -9.32 10.08
N THR A 25 -4.26 -9.76 9.15
CA THR A 25 -2.81 -9.84 9.33
C THR A 25 -2.10 -9.34 8.08
N PHE A 26 -1.01 -8.60 8.28
CA PHE A 26 -0.18 -8.03 7.22
C PHE A 26 1.26 -8.53 7.35
N LEU A 27 1.92 -8.74 6.21
CA LEU A 27 3.37 -8.88 6.13
C LEU A 27 3.98 -7.53 5.77
N VAL A 28 4.76 -6.97 6.68
CA VAL A 28 5.26 -5.60 6.57
C VAL A 28 6.78 -5.59 6.62
N ASN A 29 7.41 -4.97 5.63
CA ASN A 29 8.83 -4.64 5.68
C ASN A 29 9.02 -3.40 6.57
N ILE A 30 9.51 -3.61 7.78
CA ILE A 30 9.61 -2.53 8.78
C ILE A 30 10.65 -1.48 8.40
N THR A 31 11.73 -1.88 7.72
CA THR A 31 12.74 -0.95 7.21
C THR A 31 12.14 -0.02 6.16
N THR A 32 11.41 -0.58 5.19
CA THR A 32 10.69 0.22 4.18
C THR A 32 9.66 1.14 4.82
N LEU A 33 8.93 0.65 5.83
CA LEU A 33 7.96 1.45 6.56
C LEU A 33 8.63 2.62 7.32
N GLY A 34 9.79 2.39 7.93
CA GLY A 34 10.54 3.39 8.68
C GLY A 34 11.21 4.48 7.82
N GLN A 35 11.35 4.25 6.52
CA GLN A 35 11.86 5.25 5.57
C GLN A 35 10.77 6.26 5.13
N LYS A 36 9.48 5.90 5.21
CA LYS A 36 8.37 6.75 4.77
C LYS A 36 8.26 8.09 5.52
N PRO A 37 8.32 8.15 6.87
CA PRO A 37 8.08 9.39 7.59
C PRO A 37 9.11 10.47 7.25
N LYS A 38 10.38 10.08 7.02
CA LYS A 38 11.43 11.01 6.61
C LYS A 38 11.15 11.62 5.23
N GLN A 39 10.74 10.77 4.29
CA GLN A 39 10.40 11.19 2.94
C GLN A 39 9.17 12.12 2.90
N GLU A 40 8.18 11.86 3.75
CA GLU A 40 6.95 12.65 3.85
C GLU A 40 7.12 13.97 4.63
N GLU A 41 8.02 14.01 5.63
CA GLU A 41 8.36 15.24 6.36
C GLU A 41 9.18 16.20 5.48
N ASP A 42 10.12 15.68 4.69
CA ASP A 42 10.98 16.50 3.82
C ASP A 42 10.25 16.96 2.54
N GLU A 43 9.39 16.11 1.97
CA GLU A 43 8.62 16.41 0.77
C GLU A 43 7.17 15.90 0.91
N PRO A 44 6.26 16.66 1.53
CA PRO A 44 4.87 16.23 1.73
C PRO A 44 4.11 16.00 0.41
N ALA A 45 4.53 16.67 -0.68
CA ALA A 45 4.03 16.41 -2.03
C ALA A 45 4.50 15.05 -2.60
N SER A 46 5.53 14.43 -2.04
CA SER A 46 6.08 13.13 -2.47
C SER A 46 5.44 11.93 -1.74
N ALA A 47 4.47 12.17 -0.87
CA ALA A 47 3.82 11.12 -0.08
C ALA A 47 3.39 9.96 -0.98
N TRP A 48 3.82 8.75 -0.63
CA TRP A 48 3.61 7.58 -1.47
C TRP A 48 2.13 7.21 -1.56
N THR A 49 1.41 7.31 -0.44
CA THR A 49 -0.01 6.96 -0.34
C THR A 49 -0.84 8.23 -0.27
N ALA A 50 -1.70 8.45 -1.28
CA ALA A 50 -2.72 9.48 -1.23
C ALA A 50 -3.94 8.96 -0.45
N PHE A 51 -4.34 9.66 0.62
CA PHE A 51 -5.52 9.32 1.40
C PHE A 51 -6.74 10.07 0.84
N ILE A 52 -7.77 9.34 0.43
CA ILE A 52 -8.97 9.90 -0.19
C ILE A 52 -10.16 9.71 0.75
N SER A 53 -10.79 10.79 1.20
CA SER A 53 -12.06 10.65 1.92
C SER A 53 -13.15 10.18 0.97
N LEU A 54 -14.01 9.26 1.42
CA LEU A 54 -15.17 8.78 0.66
C LEU A 54 -16.36 9.76 0.69
N ASP A 55 -16.05 11.06 0.61
CA ASP A 55 -17.03 12.13 0.45
C ASP A 55 -17.41 12.23 -1.04
N PRO A 56 -18.58 12.82 -1.38
CA PRO A 56 -19.00 12.97 -2.78
C PRO A 56 -17.98 13.66 -3.70
N SER A 57 -17.12 14.49 -3.13
CA SER A 57 -16.04 15.18 -3.86
C SER A 57 -14.71 14.45 -3.87
N PHE A 58 -14.56 13.34 -3.14
CA PHE A 58 -13.30 12.59 -2.96
C PHE A 58 -12.11 13.49 -2.58
N PRO A 59 -12.20 14.33 -1.53
CA PRO A 59 -11.09 15.20 -1.19
C PRO A 59 -9.89 14.36 -0.76
N ILE A 60 -8.70 14.76 -1.24
CA ILE A 60 -7.44 14.24 -0.71
C ILE A 60 -7.27 14.83 0.69
N CYS A 61 -6.99 13.96 1.66
CA CYS A 61 -6.86 14.29 3.05
C CYS A 61 -5.41 14.11 3.49
N PRO A 62 -4.96 14.82 4.55
CA PRO A 62 -3.72 14.49 5.23
C PRO A 62 -3.71 13.02 5.70
N THR A 63 -2.53 12.46 5.88
CA THR A 63 -2.38 11.12 6.48
C THR A 63 -3.10 11.08 7.83
N PRO A 64 -4.07 10.15 8.03
CA PRO A 64 -4.82 10.11 9.28
C PRO A 64 -3.91 9.88 10.49
N GLU A 65 -4.21 10.54 11.61
CA GLU A 65 -3.36 10.48 12.83
C GLU A 65 -3.18 9.04 13.35
N TYR A 66 -4.21 8.20 13.25
CA TYR A 66 -4.10 6.79 13.64
C TYR A 66 -3.14 6.01 12.72
N VAL A 67 -3.02 6.34 11.44
CA VAL A 67 -2.05 5.74 10.53
C VAL A 67 -0.64 6.13 10.96
N ILE A 68 -0.41 7.42 11.23
CA ILE A 68 0.89 7.94 11.69
C ILE A 68 1.28 7.28 13.01
N ARG A 69 0.39 7.28 14.00
CA ARG A 69 0.64 6.72 15.34
C ARG A 69 0.99 5.24 15.28
N ASN A 70 0.20 4.43 14.58
CA ASN A 70 0.44 2.99 14.48
C ASN A 70 1.70 2.68 13.66
N THR A 71 1.96 3.43 12.58
CA THR A 71 3.20 3.30 11.80
C THR A 71 4.43 3.62 12.64
N LYS A 72 4.42 4.73 13.39
CA LYS A 72 5.51 5.10 14.31
C LYS A 72 5.69 4.03 15.39
N ALA A 73 4.60 3.51 15.97
CA ALA A 73 4.67 2.44 16.97
C ALA A 73 5.33 1.16 16.43
N LEU A 74 5.00 0.74 15.19
CA LEU A 74 5.64 -0.41 14.53
C LEU A 74 7.15 -0.18 14.33
N VAL A 75 7.52 1.00 13.82
CA VAL A 75 8.92 1.35 13.52
C VAL A 75 9.74 1.47 14.81
N SER A 76 9.22 2.13 15.84
CA SER A 76 9.92 2.33 17.12
C SER A 76 10.16 1.01 17.87
N ARG A 77 9.22 0.06 17.81
CA ARG A 77 9.38 -1.27 18.45
C ARG A 77 10.36 -2.18 17.70
N SER A 78 10.76 -1.79 16.49
CA SER A 78 11.79 -2.48 15.71
C SER A 78 13.22 -2.00 16.02
N GLY A 79 13.40 -1.13 17.02
CA GLY A 79 14.67 -0.52 17.38
C GLY A 79 15.79 -1.52 17.73
N VAL A 80 16.95 -1.29 17.11
CA VAL A 80 18.28 -1.92 17.29
C VAL A 80 18.49 -3.28 16.60
N ALA A 81 18.59 -3.23 15.26
CA ALA A 81 19.47 -3.97 14.32
C ALA A 81 19.73 -5.50 14.46
N THR A 82 19.23 -6.19 15.47
CA THR A 82 19.57 -7.60 15.74
C THR A 82 18.35 -8.46 16.05
N ASN A 83 17.23 -7.92 16.54
CA ASN A 83 16.03 -8.69 16.86
C ASN A 83 14.74 -7.91 16.55
N ILE A 84 14.40 -7.77 15.27
CA ILE A 84 13.08 -7.26 14.85
C ILE A 84 12.02 -8.29 15.29
N PRO A 85 11.06 -7.93 16.16
CA PRO A 85 9.99 -8.83 16.58
C PRO A 85 9.33 -9.52 15.38
N HIS A 86 9.13 -10.83 15.49
CA HIS A 86 8.47 -11.59 14.42
C HIS A 86 7.00 -11.20 14.26
N HIS A 87 6.37 -10.77 15.35
CA HIS A 87 4.95 -10.48 15.41
C HIS A 87 4.68 -9.20 16.21
N PHE A 88 3.87 -8.33 15.64
CA PHE A 88 3.29 -7.17 16.29
C PHE A 88 1.78 -7.33 16.31
N GLU A 89 1.17 -7.05 17.46
CA GLU A 89 -0.26 -6.89 17.57
C GLU A 89 -0.56 -5.40 17.75
N LEU A 90 -1.44 -4.87 16.89
CA LEU A 90 -2.01 -3.54 16.99
C LEU A 90 -3.37 -3.60 17.70
N PRO A 91 -3.78 -2.51 18.37
CA PRO A 91 -5.08 -2.46 19.05
C PRO A 91 -6.24 -2.70 18.07
N ALA A 92 -7.41 -3.02 18.64
CA ALA A 92 -8.63 -3.10 17.86
C ALA A 92 -8.94 -1.73 17.24
N MET A 93 -9.38 -1.73 15.99
CA MET A 93 -9.61 -0.55 15.17
C MET A 93 -10.93 -0.69 14.41
N ALA A 94 -11.56 0.44 14.09
CA ALA A 94 -12.74 0.43 13.25
C ALA A 94 -12.39 -0.01 11.82
N THR A 95 -13.34 -0.60 11.09
CA THR A 95 -13.12 -1.07 9.71
C THR A 95 -12.59 0.03 8.80
N GLY A 96 -13.07 1.27 8.94
CA GLY A 96 -12.58 2.40 8.15
C GLY A 96 -11.11 2.73 8.42
N GLU A 97 -10.69 2.69 9.68
CA GLU A 97 -9.29 2.89 10.04
C GLU A 97 -8.39 1.76 9.51
N LEU A 98 -8.93 0.53 9.46
CA LEU A 98 -8.22 -0.63 8.92
C LEU A 98 -7.97 -0.53 7.43
N ILE A 99 -8.93 -0.01 6.66
CA ILE A 99 -8.77 0.21 5.22
C ILE A 99 -7.63 1.19 4.95
N ALA A 100 -7.62 2.32 5.67
CA ALA A 100 -6.58 3.34 5.52
C ALA A 100 -5.20 2.85 5.97
N LEU A 101 -5.14 2.19 7.13
CA LEU A 101 -3.90 1.63 7.66
C LEU A 101 -3.37 0.52 6.74
N GLY A 102 -4.22 -0.41 6.31
CA GLY A 102 -3.87 -1.50 5.41
C GLY A 102 -3.34 -0.98 4.07
N GLY A 103 -3.97 0.05 3.52
CA GLY A 103 -3.49 0.77 2.34
C GLY A 103 -2.05 1.27 2.52
N ASN A 104 -1.77 1.92 3.65
CA ASN A 104 -0.42 2.39 3.95
C ASN A 104 0.57 1.24 4.17
N LEU A 105 0.22 0.22 4.96
CA LEU A 105 1.11 -0.90 5.29
C LEU A 105 1.48 -1.74 4.06
N LEU A 106 0.54 -1.90 3.13
CA LEU A 106 0.73 -2.63 1.88
C LEU A 106 1.31 -1.76 0.75
N GLU A 107 1.70 -0.51 1.06
CA GLU A 107 2.23 0.44 0.09
C GLU A 107 1.30 0.65 -1.12
N TYR A 108 -0.01 0.73 -0.90
CA TYR A 108 -0.91 1.21 -1.93
C TYR A 108 -0.66 2.70 -2.21
N PRO A 109 -0.60 3.11 -3.48
CA PRO A 109 -0.39 4.52 -3.79
C PRO A 109 -1.63 5.37 -3.52
N VAL A 110 -2.78 4.72 -3.33
CA VAL A 110 -4.08 5.32 -3.02
C VAL A 110 -4.73 4.49 -1.91
N SER A 111 -5.24 5.15 -0.88
CA SER A 111 -5.98 4.52 0.20
C SER A 111 -7.23 5.31 0.55
N TYR A 112 -8.34 4.63 0.77
CA TYR A 112 -9.61 5.27 1.09
C TYR A 112 -9.76 5.45 2.60
N VAL A 113 -10.35 6.57 2.99
CA VAL A 113 -10.71 6.88 4.36
C VAL A 113 -12.24 6.96 4.42
N PRO A 114 -12.92 5.86 4.83
CA PRO A 114 -14.36 5.89 5.03
C PRO A 114 -14.75 6.84 6.14
N ARG A 115 -15.95 7.41 6.05
CA ARG A 115 -16.55 8.14 7.17
C ARG A 115 -16.97 7.15 8.25
N ASP A 116 -16.74 7.52 9.51
CA ASP A 116 -17.21 6.75 10.66
C ASP A 116 -18.73 6.55 10.53
N SER A 117 -19.19 5.28 10.53
CA SER A 117 -20.57 4.77 10.48
C SER A 117 -21.17 4.34 9.13
N ASP A 118 -20.59 4.68 7.99
CA ASP A 118 -21.25 4.34 6.72
C ASP A 118 -20.79 2.97 6.17
N SER A 119 -21.74 2.03 6.12
CA SER A 119 -21.62 0.72 5.44
C SER A 119 -21.96 0.79 3.95
N GLY A 120 -21.91 2.00 3.38
CA GLY A 120 -22.45 2.33 2.06
C GLY A 120 -21.57 1.91 0.88
N SER A 121 -22.19 1.83 -0.30
CA SER A 121 -21.53 1.59 -1.57
C SER A 121 -20.93 2.90 -2.15
N PHE A 122 -19.95 3.49 -1.47
CA PHE A 122 -19.44 4.85 -1.77
C PHE A 122 -18.88 5.05 -3.18
N LEU A 123 -18.44 3.96 -3.81
CA LEU A 123 -17.87 3.98 -5.17
C LEU A 123 -18.82 3.37 -6.21
N SER A 124 -20.08 3.09 -5.84
CA SER A 124 -21.09 2.59 -6.76
C SER A 124 -21.42 3.62 -7.82
N GLY A 125 -21.42 3.20 -9.10
CA GLY A 125 -21.70 4.09 -10.23
C GLY A 125 -20.61 5.15 -10.49
N ILE A 126 -19.49 5.10 -9.75
CA ILE A 126 -18.36 6.01 -9.96
C ILE A 126 -17.39 5.36 -10.96
N PRO A 127 -16.97 6.08 -12.03
CA PRO A 127 -15.90 5.61 -12.89
C PRO A 127 -14.56 5.57 -12.15
N LEU A 128 -13.91 4.42 -12.20
CA LEU A 128 -12.65 4.13 -11.54
C LEU A 128 -11.59 3.72 -12.58
N ASN A 129 -10.40 4.29 -12.46
CA ASN A 129 -9.20 3.69 -13.05
C ASN A 129 -8.79 2.52 -12.15
N VAL A 130 -8.89 1.29 -12.66
CA VAL A 130 -8.46 0.07 -11.97
C VAL A 130 -7.08 -0.30 -12.49
N TYR A 131 -6.11 -0.31 -11.58
CA TYR A 131 -4.72 -0.61 -11.87
C TYR A 131 -4.42 -2.05 -11.51
N HIS A 132 -3.72 -2.73 -12.41
CA HIS A 132 -3.17 -4.04 -12.16
C HIS A 132 -1.65 -3.96 -12.28
N CYS A 133 -0.96 -4.22 -11.18
CA CYS A 133 0.49 -4.16 -11.10
C CYS A 133 1.04 -5.59 -11.14
N TYR A 134 1.94 -5.85 -12.07
CA TYR A 134 2.54 -7.15 -12.31
C TYR A 134 4.05 -7.09 -12.27
N VAL A 135 4.65 -8.19 -11.87
CA VAL A 135 6.05 -8.51 -12.18
C VAL A 135 6.12 -9.58 -13.26
N ILE A 136 7.14 -9.47 -14.10
CA ILE A 136 7.43 -10.43 -15.16
C ILE A 136 8.69 -11.21 -14.82
N THR A 137 8.60 -12.54 -14.93
CA THR A 137 9.74 -13.44 -14.80
C THR A 137 10.43 -13.66 -16.15
N ALA A 138 11.75 -13.81 -16.13
CA ALA A 138 12.65 -13.92 -17.27
C ALA A 138 12.60 -15.30 -17.92
N ASP A 139 12.20 -16.31 -17.16
CA ASP A 139 12.15 -17.71 -17.60
C ASP A 139 10.95 -18.03 -18.49
N SER A 140 9.86 -17.27 -18.37
CA SER A 140 8.57 -17.64 -18.96
C SER A 140 7.71 -16.47 -19.40
N ASN A 141 8.18 -15.22 -19.24
CA ASN A 141 7.34 -14.02 -19.36
C ASN A 141 6.04 -14.13 -18.54
N THR A 142 6.05 -14.94 -17.48
CA THR A 142 4.87 -15.15 -16.65
C THR A 142 4.61 -13.90 -15.85
N GLN A 143 3.39 -13.37 -15.97
CA GLN A 143 2.93 -12.24 -15.19
C GLN A 143 2.43 -12.73 -13.83
N ARG A 144 2.94 -12.15 -12.75
CA ARG A 144 2.41 -12.34 -11.40
C ARG A 144 1.92 -11.01 -10.87
N THR A 145 0.65 -10.98 -10.45
CA THR A 145 0.06 -9.80 -9.84
C THR A 145 0.67 -9.57 -8.47
N ILE A 146 1.17 -8.35 -8.24
CA ILE A 146 1.66 -7.90 -6.94
C ILE A 146 0.55 -7.15 -6.20
N MET A 147 -0.18 -6.31 -6.93
CA MET A 147 -1.11 -5.35 -6.35
C MET A 147 -2.21 -5.03 -7.35
N ARG A 148 -3.44 -4.83 -6.84
CA ARG A 148 -4.57 -4.31 -7.60
C ARG A 148 -5.28 -3.26 -6.76
N PHE A 149 -5.55 -2.11 -7.35
CA PHE A 149 -6.26 -1.03 -6.67
C PHE A 149 -7.06 -0.20 -7.66
N SER A 150 -7.93 0.65 -7.14
CA SER A 150 -8.73 1.58 -7.94
C SER A 150 -8.51 3.01 -7.49
N CYS A 151 -8.72 3.97 -8.39
CA CYS A 151 -8.73 5.40 -8.11
C CYS A 151 -9.87 6.06 -8.90
N PRO A 152 -10.75 6.88 -8.28
CA PRO A 152 -11.77 7.63 -9.01
C PRO A 152 -11.16 8.48 -10.12
N THR A 153 -11.72 8.39 -11.34
CA THR A 153 -11.16 9.09 -12.51
C THR A 153 -11.10 10.61 -12.32
N LYS A 154 -12.11 11.17 -11.65
CA LYS A 154 -12.25 12.61 -11.37
C LYS A 154 -11.12 13.18 -10.50
N LEU A 155 -10.32 12.34 -9.85
CA LEU A 155 -9.18 12.81 -9.06
C LEU A 155 -7.99 13.22 -9.92
N ALA A 156 -7.85 12.66 -11.11
CA ALA A 156 -6.78 13.02 -12.04
C ALA A 156 -6.84 14.51 -12.42
N ASP A 157 -8.04 15.09 -12.47
CA ASP A 157 -8.25 16.51 -12.80
C ASP A 157 -7.81 17.46 -11.67
N ARG A 158 -7.78 16.97 -10.43
CA ARG A 158 -7.50 17.78 -9.23
C ARG A 158 -6.13 17.53 -8.66
N GLN A 159 -5.59 16.33 -8.86
CA GLN A 159 -4.27 15.92 -8.41
C GLN A 159 -3.50 15.32 -9.59
N PRO A 160 -2.59 16.08 -10.22
CA PRO A 160 -1.81 15.63 -11.36
C PRO A 160 -1.05 14.31 -11.11
N ASP A 161 -0.61 14.06 -9.87
CA ASP A 161 0.11 12.84 -9.50
C ASP A 161 -0.76 11.57 -9.56
N LEU A 162 -2.08 11.73 -9.50
CA LEU A 162 -3.05 10.64 -9.64
C LEU A 162 -3.49 10.45 -11.10
N HIS A 163 -2.98 11.26 -12.02
CA HIS A 163 -3.24 11.05 -13.44
C HIS A 163 -2.70 9.67 -13.88
N PRO A 164 -3.44 8.86 -14.65
CA PRO A 164 -3.10 7.45 -14.88
C PRO A 164 -1.68 7.19 -15.38
N ASN A 165 -1.19 7.99 -16.31
CA ASN A 165 0.17 7.84 -16.84
C ASN A 165 1.24 8.17 -15.79
N VAL A 166 1.01 9.21 -14.97
CA VAL A 166 1.93 9.63 -13.91
C VAL A 166 1.96 8.57 -12.81
N LEU A 167 0.78 8.13 -12.37
CA LEU A 167 0.66 7.12 -11.32
C LEU A 167 1.26 5.77 -11.76
N SER A 168 1.00 5.34 -12.99
CA SER A 168 1.57 4.10 -13.53
C SER A 168 3.09 4.16 -13.58
N LYS A 169 3.64 5.28 -14.08
CA LYS A 169 5.08 5.52 -14.08
C LYS A 169 5.66 5.53 -12.66
N ARG A 170 5.02 6.24 -11.73
CA ARG A 170 5.44 6.32 -10.32
C ARG A 170 5.50 4.94 -9.67
N ILE A 171 4.53 4.07 -9.97
CA ILE A 171 4.53 2.68 -9.52
C ILE A 171 5.70 1.92 -10.12
N GLN A 172 5.92 1.98 -11.43
CA GLN A 172 7.06 1.32 -12.06
C GLN A 172 8.39 1.81 -11.47
N ASP A 173 8.57 3.11 -11.34
CA ASP A 173 9.79 3.72 -10.78
C ASP A 173 10.01 3.31 -9.31
N ARG A 174 8.93 3.09 -8.53
CA ARG A 174 9.01 2.59 -7.14
C ARG A 174 9.43 1.12 -7.05
N TRP A 175 8.90 0.27 -7.91
CA TRP A 175 9.08 -1.19 -7.81
C TRP A 175 10.27 -1.70 -8.61
N GLN A 176 10.61 -1.08 -9.74
CA GLN A 176 11.69 -1.54 -10.62
C GLN A 176 13.04 -1.68 -9.89
N PRO A 177 13.51 -0.70 -9.08
CA PRO A 177 14.77 -0.85 -8.35
C PRO A 177 14.75 -1.99 -7.33
N ARG A 178 13.57 -2.32 -6.78
CA ARG A 178 13.42 -3.40 -5.80
C ARG A 178 13.55 -4.77 -6.46
N LEU A 179 13.16 -4.90 -7.73
CA LEU A 179 13.31 -6.13 -8.50
C LEU A 179 14.78 -6.42 -8.81
N SER A 180 15.59 -5.39 -9.08
CA SER A 180 17.03 -5.53 -9.30
C SER A 180 17.77 -6.09 -8.08
N VAL A 181 17.28 -5.87 -6.86
CA VAL A 181 17.91 -6.45 -5.65
C VAL A 181 17.68 -7.97 -5.54
N VAL A 182 16.66 -8.49 -6.25
CA VAL A 182 16.34 -9.93 -6.31
C VAL A 182 16.92 -10.56 -7.59
N GLU A 183 17.92 -9.91 -8.21
CA GLU A 183 18.65 -10.41 -9.37
C GLU A 183 19.17 -11.82 -9.11
N GLY A 184 18.76 -12.77 -9.98
CA GLY A 184 19.01 -14.20 -9.83
C GLY A 184 17.76 -15.05 -9.57
N HIS A 185 16.59 -14.45 -9.36
CA HIS A 185 15.30 -15.18 -9.24
C HIS A 185 14.38 -14.98 -10.46
N GLY A 186 14.93 -14.45 -11.56
CA GLY A 186 14.24 -14.29 -12.82
C GLY A 186 13.31 -13.06 -12.91
N TRP A 187 13.04 -12.31 -11.86
CA TRP A 187 12.21 -11.10 -11.97
C TRP A 187 13.00 -9.95 -12.62
N HIS A 188 12.45 -9.32 -13.66
CA HIS A 188 13.20 -8.26 -14.37
C HIS A 188 12.39 -7.02 -14.72
N GLU A 189 11.05 -7.08 -14.71
CA GLU A 189 10.23 -5.94 -15.13
C GLU A 189 8.98 -5.77 -14.27
N ALA A 190 8.73 -4.54 -13.83
CA ALA A 190 7.46 -4.10 -13.27
C ALA A 190 6.57 -3.49 -14.36
N LYS A 191 5.37 -4.06 -14.56
CA LYS A 191 4.35 -3.50 -15.46
C LYS A 191 3.12 -3.06 -14.70
N VAL A 192 2.49 -2.01 -15.22
CA VAL A 192 1.18 -1.55 -14.77
C VAL A 192 0.27 -1.52 -15.98
N SER A 193 -0.86 -2.21 -15.90
CA SER A 193 -1.98 -2.00 -16.81
C SER A 193 -3.09 -1.25 -16.08
N MET A 194 -3.89 -0.52 -16.83
CA MET A 194 -5.00 0.25 -16.30
C MET A 194 -6.23 0.02 -17.17
N GLU A 195 -7.38 -0.15 -16.55
CA GLU A 195 -8.68 -0.22 -17.21
C GLU A 195 -9.67 0.72 -16.53
N LEU A 196 -10.55 1.32 -17.33
CA LEU A 196 -11.67 2.12 -16.82
C LEU A 196 -12.85 1.20 -16.48
N LYS A 197 -13.32 1.23 -15.24
CA LYS A 197 -14.49 0.45 -14.78
C LYS A 197 -15.44 1.28 -13.97
N THR A 198 -16.74 1.05 -14.19
CA THR A 198 -17.79 1.51 -13.29
C THR A 198 -18.38 0.27 -12.65
N LEU A 199 -18.37 0.20 -11.32
CA LEU A 199 -18.82 -0.98 -10.58
C LEU A 199 -20.12 -0.66 -9.84
N GLU A 200 -21.06 -1.61 -9.86
CA GLU A 200 -22.31 -1.51 -9.10
C GLU A 200 -22.04 -1.56 -7.58
N ARG A 201 -20.99 -2.29 -7.19
CA ARG A 201 -20.52 -2.40 -5.81
C ARG A 201 -19.00 -2.49 -5.80
N VAL A 202 -18.39 -1.82 -4.84
CA VAL A 202 -16.95 -1.90 -4.57
C VAL A 202 -16.79 -2.41 -3.15
N ALA A 203 -16.09 -3.53 -3.00
CA ALA A 203 -15.63 -3.99 -1.70
C ALA A 203 -14.33 -3.25 -1.37
N LEU A 204 -14.30 -2.62 -0.20
CA LEU A 204 -13.12 -1.96 0.38
C LEU A 204 -12.57 -2.82 1.52
#